data_AF-A0A7X7T9W4-F1
#
_entry.id   AF-A0A7X7T9W4-F1
#
_cell.length_a   1.000
_cell.length_b   1.000
_cell.length_c   1.000
_cell.angle_alpha   90.00
_cell.angle_beta   90.00
_cell.angle_gamma   90.00
#
_symmetry.space_group_name_H-M   'P 1'
#
loop_
_entity.id
_entity.type
_entity.pdbx_description
1 polymer ?
#
loop_
_entity_poly.entity_id
_entity_poly.type
_entity_poly.pdbx_seq_one_letter_code
_entity_poly.pdbx_strand_id
1 'polypeptide(L)'
;SVMAGGDFALIRSVEGFEDFPGFGRRQLRDLAVSADDVVVAITEGGETSFVIGTAWQGLEAGASVFFVYNNPTDLLRKHVVRSREVIDEPRITKIDLATGPMAVTGSTRMQATTIELLIVAAAMESALVEYLGPAASAAGMQVFSPRDYADRFDRLLDQIETDTNVHTMARLIGLERDLYSRKGLVTYLADEYMLDVLTDTTERSPTFMIPPFRAADDSHSPRSWAFVKNPHWMTVEAWSQMLRRTPRGLIWTRPVYESIGAPEKIIANPPQLDNSRIHQFRIGNEPDASRTQGVDSALIAIVAGPHDSSLLPFLNRKPYTAWPRRSVLAFGETAPGPQNFSIVCDLPTGPLEIWRHLAVKLVLNSISTITMAALGRIEGNAMTWVSPSNKKLIDRGTRLIALQTGCDYDSACRALFESIAEIQQRAERHEEVPSPVALAIQQLKSKSS
;
A
#
# COMPACT_ATOMS: atom_id res chain seq x y z
N SER A 1 -9.46 10.79 6.81
CA SER A 1 -8.39 9.85 7.17
C SER A 1 -7.14 10.61 7.62
N VAL A 2 -6.29 9.95 8.39
CA VAL A 2 -4.93 10.36 8.76
C VAL A 2 -3.99 9.19 8.44
N MET A 3 -2.74 9.48 8.09
CA MET A 3 -1.73 8.45 7.83
C MET A 3 -0.34 9.00 8.16
N ALA A 4 0.59 8.14 8.53
CA ALA A 4 1.96 8.54 8.83
C ALA A 4 2.60 9.19 7.59
N GLY A 5 2.88 10.50 7.66
CA GLY A 5 3.36 11.30 6.52
C GLY A 5 2.29 12.10 5.76
N GLY A 6 1.02 12.02 6.15
CA GLY A 6 -0.10 12.66 5.43
C GLY A 6 -0.34 12.02 4.07
N ASP A 7 -1.17 12.63 3.22
CA ASP A 7 -1.50 12.05 1.90
C ASP A 7 -0.27 11.92 0.96
N PHE A 8 0.86 12.58 1.28
CA PHE A 8 2.13 12.34 0.60
C PHE A 8 2.56 10.87 0.67
N ALA A 9 2.23 10.16 1.75
CA ALA A 9 2.55 8.76 1.93
C ALA A 9 1.87 7.83 0.92
N LEU A 10 0.81 8.28 0.22
CA LEU A 10 0.21 7.55 -0.90
C LEU A 10 1.14 7.45 -2.12
N ILE A 11 2.13 8.34 -2.22
CA ILE A 11 3.10 8.38 -3.33
C ILE A 11 4.41 7.71 -2.93
N ARG A 12 4.84 7.97 -1.69
CA ARG A 12 6.13 7.52 -1.20
C ARG A 12 6.08 7.38 0.31
N SER A 13 6.46 6.21 0.81
CA SER A 13 6.61 5.96 2.24
C SER A 13 7.50 7.02 2.90
N VAL A 14 7.03 7.58 4.02
CA VAL A 14 7.77 8.57 4.80
C VAL A 14 8.42 7.88 5.98
N GLU A 15 9.72 7.61 5.81
CA GLU A 15 10.52 6.81 6.71
C GLU A 15 10.50 7.34 8.17
N GLY A 16 10.30 6.44 9.12
CA GLY A 16 10.31 6.74 10.56
C GLY A 16 9.08 7.51 11.08
N PHE A 17 8.17 8.01 10.23
CA PHE A 17 6.99 8.75 10.72
C PHE A 17 6.02 7.88 11.52
N GLU A 18 5.98 6.58 11.24
CA GLU A 18 5.11 5.63 11.95
C GLU A 18 5.57 5.30 13.38
N ASP A 19 6.82 5.64 13.73
CA ASP A 19 7.45 5.27 15.00
C ASP A 19 7.06 6.19 16.18
N PHE A 20 6.34 7.30 15.92
CA PHE A 20 6.08 8.35 16.91
C PHE A 20 4.58 8.54 17.20
N PRO A 21 4.13 8.30 18.45
CA PRO A 21 2.73 8.53 18.83
C PRO A 21 2.33 10.01 18.73
N GLY A 22 3.26 10.92 19.02
CA GLY A 22 3.03 12.37 18.95
C GLY A 22 2.59 12.84 17.56
N PHE A 23 3.04 12.16 16.50
CA PHE A 23 2.70 12.51 15.11
C PHE A 23 1.24 12.13 14.80
N GLY A 24 0.80 10.95 15.24
CA GLY A 24 -0.59 10.52 15.12
C GLY A 24 -1.54 11.41 15.92
N ARG A 25 -1.16 11.71 17.18
CA ARG A 25 -1.90 12.66 18.02
C ARG A 25 -2.04 14.02 17.33
N ARG A 26 -0.94 14.53 16.78
CA ARG A 26 -0.95 15.83 16.10
C ARG A 26 -1.89 15.88 14.91
N GLN A 27 -1.91 14.85 14.06
CA GLN A 27 -2.80 14.84 12.89
C GLN A 27 -4.29 14.82 13.29
N LEU A 28 -4.68 14.10 14.34
CA LEU A 28 -6.06 14.17 14.81
C LEU A 28 -6.42 15.55 15.39
N ARG A 29 -5.48 16.23 16.06
CA ARG A 29 -5.69 17.62 16.51
C ARG A 29 -5.84 18.59 15.35
N ASP A 30 -5.04 18.45 14.30
CA ASP A 30 -5.14 19.28 13.10
C ASP A 30 -6.48 19.08 12.37
N LEU A 31 -7.10 17.90 12.50
CA LEU A 31 -8.44 17.62 12.00
C LEU A 31 -9.56 18.06 12.95
N ALA A 32 -9.22 18.61 14.13
CA ALA A 32 -10.18 19.02 15.15
C ALA A 32 -11.18 17.92 15.55
N VAL A 33 -10.71 16.67 15.63
CA VAL A 33 -11.52 15.54 16.13
C VAL A 33 -12.10 15.90 17.50
N SER A 34 -13.36 15.56 17.71
CA SER A 34 -14.18 15.93 18.85
C SER A 34 -15.05 14.76 19.34
N ALA A 35 -15.92 15.03 20.33
CA ALA A 35 -16.82 14.03 20.89
C ALA A 35 -17.92 13.54 19.92
N ASP A 36 -18.18 14.30 18.85
CA ASP A 36 -19.17 13.94 17.82
C ASP A 36 -18.57 13.02 16.74
N ASP A 37 -17.28 12.71 16.84
CA ASP A 37 -16.55 11.91 15.85
C ASP A 37 -16.34 10.45 16.28
N VAL A 38 -16.03 9.61 15.30
CA VAL A 38 -15.55 8.23 15.48
C VAL A 38 -14.13 8.11 14.93
N VAL A 39 -13.22 7.56 15.73
CA VAL A 39 -11.84 7.25 15.33
C VAL A 39 -11.69 5.74 15.20
N VAL A 40 -11.43 5.27 13.98
CA VAL A 40 -11.04 3.88 13.70
C VAL A 40 -9.52 3.86 13.49
N ALA A 41 -8.78 3.44 14.51
CA ALA A 41 -7.33 3.32 14.51
C ALA A 41 -6.91 1.93 14.02
N ILE A 42 -6.40 1.84 12.79
CA ILE A 42 -6.11 0.58 12.09
C ILE A 42 -4.61 0.32 12.09
N THR A 43 -4.18 -0.83 12.62
CA THR A 43 -2.79 -1.26 12.66
C THR A 43 -2.70 -2.78 12.58
N GLU A 44 -2.21 -3.31 11.46
CA GLU A 44 -2.01 -4.75 11.30
C GLU A 44 -1.30 -5.38 12.50
N GLY A 45 -0.13 -4.86 12.85
CA GLY A 45 0.70 -5.39 13.93
C GLY A 45 0.13 -5.19 15.34
N GLY A 46 -0.84 -4.28 15.52
CA GLY A 46 -1.31 -3.86 16.84
C GLY A 46 -0.29 -3.06 17.66
N GLU A 47 0.83 -2.66 17.05
CA GLU A 47 1.97 -2.01 17.76
C GLU A 47 2.48 -0.72 17.09
N THR A 48 1.86 -0.28 15.99
CA THR A 48 2.31 0.92 15.28
C THR A 48 2.11 2.15 16.16
N SER A 49 3.21 2.77 16.59
CA SER A 49 3.21 3.90 17.53
C SER A 49 2.35 5.08 17.07
N PHE A 50 2.42 5.44 15.78
CA PHE A 50 1.58 6.49 15.20
C PHE A 50 0.09 6.21 15.40
N VAL A 51 -0.36 4.97 15.12
CA VAL A 51 -1.76 4.54 15.23
C VAL A 51 -2.20 4.46 16.69
N ILE A 52 -1.34 4.00 17.59
CA ILE A 52 -1.59 4.08 19.03
C ILE A 52 -1.78 5.55 19.47
N GLY A 53 -0.99 6.46 18.90
CA GLY A 53 -1.15 7.90 19.10
C GLY A 53 -2.50 8.44 18.63
N THR A 54 -3.01 7.99 17.47
CA THR A 54 -4.35 8.40 17.01
C THR A 54 -5.44 7.85 17.93
N ALA A 55 -5.35 6.59 18.36
CA ALA A 55 -6.31 6.02 19.31
C ALA A 55 -6.41 6.85 20.61
N TRP A 56 -5.26 7.18 21.21
CA TRP A 56 -5.24 8.01 22.43
C TRP A 56 -5.78 9.41 22.21
N GLN A 57 -5.42 10.07 21.11
CA GLN A 57 -5.91 11.43 20.85
C GLN A 57 -7.42 11.45 20.57
N GLY A 58 -7.96 10.44 19.90
CA GLY A 58 -9.40 10.29 19.72
C GLY A 58 -10.11 10.21 21.08
N LEU A 59 -9.59 9.37 21.97
CA LEU A 59 -10.16 9.20 23.30
C LEU A 59 -10.06 10.48 24.15
N GLU A 60 -8.92 11.18 24.11
CA GLU A 60 -8.73 12.48 24.77
C GLU A 60 -9.67 13.57 24.23
N ALA A 61 -10.02 13.51 22.94
CA ALA A 61 -10.98 14.42 22.32
C ALA A 61 -12.45 14.07 22.63
N GLY A 62 -12.71 12.95 23.31
CA GLY A 62 -14.04 12.45 23.63
C GLY A 62 -14.69 11.63 22.51
N ALA A 63 -13.98 11.35 21.41
CA ALA A 63 -14.49 10.56 20.30
C ALA A 63 -14.70 9.09 20.71
N SER A 64 -15.60 8.40 20.01
CA SER A 64 -15.65 6.94 20.09
C SER A 64 -14.46 6.33 19.37
N VAL A 65 -13.72 5.42 20.02
CA VAL A 65 -12.48 4.87 19.46
C VAL A 65 -12.56 3.36 19.26
N PHE A 66 -12.24 2.92 18.04
CA PHE A 66 -12.04 1.53 17.68
C PHE A 66 -10.56 1.30 17.36
N PHE A 67 -9.99 0.21 17.87
CA PHE A 67 -8.63 -0.22 17.61
C PHE A 67 -8.64 -1.57 16.89
N VAL A 68 -8.22 -1.56 15.62
CA VAL A 68 -8.28 -2.70 14.69
C VAL A 68 -6.89 -3.27 14.49
N TYR A 69 -6.72 -4.58 14.67
CA TYR A 69 -5.42 -5.25 14.53
C TYR A 69 -5.56 -6.72 14.13
N ASN A 70 -4.48 -7.32 13.64
CA ASN A 70 -4.47 -8.66 13.04
C ASN A 70 -3.63 -9.71 13.79
N ASN A 71 -3.13 -9.38 14.98
CA ASN A 71 -2.43 -10.33 15.84
C ASN A 71 -3.31 -10.78 17.02
N PRO A 72 -3.20 -12.04 17.47
CA PRO A 72 -3.97 -12.51 18.62
C PRO A 72 -3.81 -11.60 19.83
N THR A 73 -4.94 -11.14 20.38
CA THR A 73 -4.98 -10.20 21.51
C THR A 73 -4.09 -10.63 22.66
N ASP A 74 -4.16 -11.90 23.07
CA ASP A 74 -3.41 -12.42 24.22
C ASP A 74 -1.90 -12.35 24.02
N LEU A 75 -1.41 -12.54 22.78
CA LEU A 75 0.01 -12.46 22.48
C LEU A 75 0.51 -11.01 22.54
N LEU A 76 -0.21 -10.07 21.92
CA LEU A 76 0.12 -8.65 21.97
C LEU A 76 0.10 -8.14 23.41
N ARG A 77 -0.97 -8.44 24.14
CA ARG A 77 -1.15 -8.03 25.54
C ARG A 77 -0.04 -8.56 26.44
N LYS A 78 0.40 -9.80 26.23
CA LYS A 78 1.47 -10.42 27.03
C LYS A 78 2.85 -9.88 26.71
N HIS A 79 3.17 -9.70 25.43
CA HIS A 79 4.54 -9.51 24.97
C HIS A 79 4.89 -8.05 24.56
N VAL A 80 3.90 -7.24 24.22
CA VAL A 80 4.11 -5.89 23.68
C VAL A 80 3.47 -4.84 24.58
N VAL A 81 4.30 -4.14 25.36
CA VAL A 81 3.85 -3.18 26.39
C VAL A 81 2.91 -2.11 25.81
N ARG A 82 3.31 -1.46 24.72
CA ARG A 82 2.52 -0.39 24.09
C ARG A 82 1.18 -0.88 23.53
N SER A 83 1.12 -2.13 23.06
CA SER A 83 -0.13 -2.75 22.60
C SER A 83 -1.03 -3.07 23.78
N ARG A 84 -0.46 -3.62 24.86
CA ARG A 84 -1.18 -3.88 26.11
C ARG A 84 -1.87 -2.63 26.65
N GLU A 85 -1.21 -1.47 26.64
CA GLU A 85 -1.78 -0.21 27.14
C GLU A 85 -3.09 0.17 26.43
N VAL A 86 -3.15 0.00 25.10
CA VAL A 86 -4.37 0.31 24.33
C VAL A 86 -5.40 -0.82 24.44
N ILE A 87 -4.96 -2.08 24.48
CA ILE A 87 -5.83 -3.26 24.61
C ILE A 87 -6.54 -3.26 25.97
N ASP A 88 -5.83 -2.94 27.06
CA ASP A 88 -6.36 -2.95 28.42
C ASP A 88 -7.23 -1.71 28.74
N GLU A 89 -7.21 -0.65 27.90
CA GLU A 89 -8.06 0.53 28.08
C GLU A 89 -9.53 0.20 27.77
N PRO A 90 -10.44 0.21 28.78
CA PRO A 90 -11.82 -0.23 28.60
C PRO A 90 -12.66 0.68 27.71
N ARG A 91 -12.28 1.95 27.54
CA ARG A 91 -13.03 2.91 26.70
C ARG A 91 -12.75 2.75 25.21
N ILE A 92 -11.71 2.00 24.84
CA ILE A 92 -11.38 1.69 23.45
C ILE A 92 -12.01 0.35 23.08
N THR A 93 -12.77 0.32 21.99
CA THR A 93 -13.33 -0.92 21.44
C THR A 93 -12.27 -1.64 20.63
N LYS A 94 -12.00 -2.91 20.93
CA LYS A 94 -10.99 -3.72 20.22
C LYS A 94 -11.67 -4.53 19.13
N ILE A 95 -11.10 -4.51 17.93
CA ILE A 95 -11.49 -5.37 16.80
C ILE A 95 -10.28 -6.26 16.48
N ASP A 96 -10.27 -7.45 17.08
CA ASP A 96 -9.26 -8.49 16.83
C ASP A 96 -9.62 -9.24 15.55
N LEU A 97 -8.80 -9.04 14.52
CA LEU A 97 -8.88 -9.67 13.21
C LEU A 97 -7.72 -10.65 13.02
N ALA A 98 -7.35 -11.44 14.03
CA ALA A 98 -6.27 -12.42 13.93
C ALA A 98 -6.31 -13.24 12.63
N THR A 99 -5.51 -12.85 11.63
CA THR A 99 -5.55 -13.42 10.26
C THR A 99 -4.52 -14.51 10.02
N GLY A 100 -3.71 -14.83 11.03
CA GLY A 100 -2.62 -15.80 10.92
C GLY A 100 -1.41 -15.26 10.13
N PRO A 101 -0.42 -16.12 9.85
CA PRO A 101 0.79 -15.70 9.15
C PRO A 101 0.50 -15.32 7.69
N MET A 102 1.15 -14.25 7.22
CA MET A 102 1.08 -13.84 5.82
C MET A 102 1.69 -14.89 4.90
N ALA A 103 1.16 -15.00 3.67
CA ALA A 103 1.66 -15.96 2.69
C ALA A 103 3.10 -15.63 2.27
N VAL A 104 3.39 -14.33 2.18
CA VAL A 104 4.74 -13.79 2.10
C VAL A 104 5.04 -13.12 3.44
N THR A 105 6.02 -13.66 4.16
CA THR A 105 6.35 -13.25 5.52
C THR A 105 6.64 -11.75 5.58
N GLY A 106 5.82 -11.04 6.36
CA GLY A 106 5.95 -9.60 6.57
C GLY A 106 5.26 -8.71 5.53
N SER A 107 4.59 -9.28 4.52
CA SER A 107 3.83 -8.53 3.51
C SER A 107 2.43 -8.20 4.02
N THR A 108 2.35 -7.28 4.98
CA THR A 108 1.11 -6.89 5.68
C THR A 108 0.05 -6.32 4.73
N ARG A 109 0.49 -5.71 3.60
CA ARG A 109 -0.36 -5.25 2.50
C ARG A 109 -1.18 -6.36 1.83
N MET A 110 -0.94 -7.64 2.14
CA MET A 110 -1.69 -8.77 1.61
C MET A 110 -2.89 -9.10 2.52
N GLN A 111 -2.89 -10.26 3.19
CA GLN A 111 -4.08 -10.77 3.88
C GLN A 111 -4.60 -9.83 4.97
N ALA A 112 -3.72 -9.28 5.81
CA ALA A 112 -4.13 -8.43 6.92
C ALA A 112 -4.93 -7.20 6.46
N THR A 113 -4.34 -6.37 5.59
CA THR A 113 -5.04 -5.17 5.08
C THR A 113 -6.24 -5.48 4.20
N THR A 114 -6.29 -6.65 3.54
CA THR A 114 -7.48 -7.10 2.81
C THR A 114 -8.64 -7.36 3.78
N ILE A 115 -8.37 -8.00 4.92
CA ILE A 115 -9.39 -8.26 5.94
C ILE A 115 -9.76 -6.98 6.70
N GLU A 116 -8.80 -6.09 6.99
CA GLU A 116 -9.09 -4.76 7.53
C GLU A 116 -10.02 -3.98 6.59
N LEU A 117 -9.76 -3.98 5.28
CA LEU A 117 -10.61 -3.34 4.28
C LEU A 117 -12.01 -3.94 4.28
N LEU A 118 -12.14 -5.27 4.20
CA LEU A 118 -13.43 -5.96 4.19
C LEU A 118 -14.24 -5.62 5.45
N ILE A 119 -13.67 -5.80 6.63
CA ILE A 119 -14.41 -5.68 7.89
C ILE A 119 -14.77 -4.23 8.20
N VAL A 120 -13.82 -3.30 8.07
CA VAL A 120 -14.08 -1.88 8.36
C VAL A 120 -15.04 -1.30 7.33
N ALA A 121 -14.87 -1.60 6.04
CA ALA A 121 -15.77 -1.10 5.02
C ALA A 121 -17.18 -1.71 5.13
N ALA A 122 -17.32 -3.00 5.46
CA ALA A 122 -18.63 -3.62 5.69
C ALA A 122 -19.37 -2.98 6.87
N ALA A 123 -18.65 -2.65 7.96
CA ALA A 123 -19.22 -1.91 9.08
C ALA A 123 -19.65 -0.49 8.66
N MET A 124 -18.86 0.19 7.82
CA MET A 124 -19.19 1.50 7.29
C MET A 124 -20.39 1.47 6.33
N GLU A 125 -20.48 0.48 5.43
CA GLU A 125 -21.66 0.29 4.56
C GLU A 125 -22.92 0.06 5.39
N SER A 126 -22.83 -0.78 6.42
CA SER A 126 -23.94 -1.05 7.33
C SER A 126 -24.41 0.22 8.03
N ALA A 127 -23.49 1.00 8.58
CA ALA A 127 -23.81 2.27 9.22
C ALA A 127 -24.39 3.30 8.23
N LEU A 128 -23.87 3.35 7.00
CA LEU A 128 -24.33 4.27 5.96
C LEU A 128 -25.77 3.96 5.53
N VAL A 129 -26.10 2.68 5.31
CA VAL A 129 -27.46 2.29 4.93
C VAL A 129 -28.44 2.47 6.07
N GLU A 130 -28.04 2.17 7.31
CA GLU A 130 -28.85 2.48 8.49
C GLU A 130 -29.13 3.99 8.59
N TYR A 131 -28.11 4.82 8.41
CA TYR A 131 -28.23 6.28 8.44
C TYR A 131 -29.13 6.85 7.34
N LEU A 132 -28.99 6.34 6.11
CA LEU A 132 -29.79 6.78 4.95
C LEU A 132 -31.23 6.26 4.98
N GLY A 133 -31.50 5.18 5.71
CA GLY A 133 -32.84 4.61 5.89
C GLY A 133 -33.55 4.34 4.54
N PRO A 134 -34.77 4.87 4.31
CA PRO A 134 -35.51 4.64 3.07
C PRO A 134 -34.78 5.09 1.79
N ALA A 135 -33.90 6.10 1.89
CA ALA A 135 -33.16 6.60 0.73
C ALA A 135 -32.16 5.56 0.20
N ALA A 136 -31.59 4.72 1.08
CA ALA A 136 -30.72 3.63 0.67
C ALA A 136 -31.46 2.61 -0.20
N SER A 137 -32.66 2.19 0.23
CA SER A 137 -33.49 1.25 -0.55
C SER A 137 -33.88 1.83 -1.91
N ALA A 138 -34.21 3.13 -1.98
CA ALA A 138 -34.55 3.82 -3.23
C ALA A 138 -33.36 3.91 -4.20
N ALA A 139 -32.14 4.02 -3.66
CA ALA A 139 -30.90 4.01 -4.43
C ALA A 139 -30.41 2.58 -4.79
N GLY A 140 -31.13 1.53 -4.38
CA GLY A 140 -30.74 0.14 -4.62
C GLY A 140 -29.50 -0.29 -3.84
N MET A 141 -29.14 0.44 -2.77
CA MET A 141 -28.00 0.11 -1.92
C MET A 141 -28.29 -1.17 -1.14
N GLN A 142 -27.42 -2.18 -1.29
CA GLN A 142 -27.51 -3.44 -0.56
C GLN A 142 -26.45 -3.48 0.54
N VAL A 143 -26.85 -3.93 1.72
CA VAL A 143 -25.95 -4.34 2.80
C VAL A 143 -26.23 -5.81 3.08
N PHE A 144 -25.19 -6.53 3.42
CA PHE A 144 -25.24 -7.95 3.69
C PHE A 144 -25.19 -8.20 5.19
N SER A 145 -25.74 -9.33 5.66
CA SER A 145 -25.47 -9.74 7.04
C SER A 145 -23.97 -10.04 7.20
N PRO A 146 -23.41 -10.01 8.42
CA PRO A 146 -22.01 -10.37 8.63
C PRO A 146 -21.61 -11.74 8.04
N ARG A 147 -22.51 -12.74 8.14
CA ARG A 147 -22.30 -14.06 7.54
C ARG A 147 -22.28 -13.99 6.01
N ASP A 148 -23.19 -13.21 5.41
CA ASP A 148 -23.24 -13.05 3.96
C ASP A 148 -22.01 -12.32 3.41
N TYR A 149 -21.42 -11.37 4.14
CA TYR A 149 -20.13 -10.75 3.76
C TYR A 149 -19.02 -11.81 3.73
N ALA A 150 -18.93 -12.68 4.74
CA ALA A 150 -17.96 -13.77 4.76
C ALA A 150 -18.16 -14.75 3.60
N ASP A 151 -19.39 -15.25 3.42
CA ASP A 151 -19.72 -16.21 2.36
C ASP A 151 -19.47 -15.63 0.95
N ARG A 152 -19.66 -14.32 0.77
CA ARG A 152 -19.35 -13.62 -0.49
C ARG A 152 -17.86 -13.44 -0.70
N PHE A 153 -17.10 -13.18 0.35
CA PHE A 153 -15.65 -13.08 0.26
C PHE A 153 -15.05 -14.43 -0.12
N ASP A 154 -15.52 -15.53 0.47
CA ASP A 154 -15.11 -16.89 0.09
C ASP A 154 -15.41 -17.16 -1.39
N ARG A 155 -16.63 -16.82 -1.86
CA ARG A 155 -16.98 -16.96 -3.29
C ARG A 155 -16.08 -16.12 -4.20
N LEU A 156 -15.73 -14.90 -3.82
CA LEU A 156 -14.83 -14.05 -4.59
C LEU A 156 -13.45 -14.71 -4.73
N LEU A 157 -12.92 -15.27 -3.64
CA LEU A 157 -11.65 -16.00 -3.65
C LEU A 157 -11.75 -17.23 -4.55
N ASP A 158 -12.77 -18.08 -4.40
CA ASP A 158 -13.00 -19.26 -5.23
C ASP A 158 -13.02 -18.91 -6.72
N GLN A 159 -13.64 -17.78 -7.09
CA GLN A 159 -13.72 -17.30 -8.47
C GLN A 159 -12.36 -16.80 -8.98
N ILE A 160 -11.64 -16.01 -8.19
CA ILE A 160 -10.29 -15.54 -8.56
C ILE A 160 -9.32 -16.72 -8.72
N GLU A 161 -9.49 -17.79 -7.93
CA GLU A 161 -8.64 -18.99 -7.93
C GLU A 161 -8.96 -19.99 -9.04
N THR A 162 -10.00 -19.76 -9.85
CA THR A 162 -10.29 -20.62 -11.01
C THR A 162 -9.10 -20.69 -11.98
N ASP A 163 -8.89 -21.86 -12.60
CA ASP A 163 -7.79 -22.09 -13.55
C ASP A 163 -7.70 -21.02 -14.65
N THR A 164 -8.84 -20.54 -15.14
CA THR A 164 -8.92 -19.48 -16.16
C THR A 164 -8.34 -18.16 -15.65
N ASN A 165 -8.72 -17.73 -14.44
CA ASN A 165 -8.25 -16.50 -13.84
C ASN A 165 -6.77 -16.62 -13.43
N VAL A 166 -6.38 -17.75 -12.84
CA VAL A 166 -4.98 -18.05 -12.49
C VAL A 166 -4.08 -18.04 -13.73
N HIS A 167 -4.52 -18.65 -14.83
CA HIS A 167 -3.78 -18.61 -16.10
C HIS A 167 -3.67 -17.18 -16.66
N THR A 168 -4.73 -16.39 -16.54
CA THR A 168 -4.72 -14.98 -16.95
C THR A 168 -3.74 -14.15 -16.12
N MET A 169 -3.76 -14.31 -14.79
CA MET A 169 -2.79 -13.67 -13.90
C MET A 169 -1.35 -14.10 -14.22
N ALA A 170 -1.11 -15.40 -14.47
CA ALA A 170 0.20 -15.90 -14.84
C ALA A 170 0.73 -15.27 -16.13
N ARG A 171 -0.14 -15.04 -17.13
CA ARG A 171 0.23 -14.33 -18.36
C ARG A 171 0.62 -12.88 -18.10
N LEU A 172 -0.12 -12.17 -17.24
CA LEU A 172 0.20 -10.78 -16.87
C LEU A 172 1.50 -10.71 -16.05
N ILE A 173 1.71 -11.64 -15.11
CA ILE A 173 2.96 -11.81 -14.38
C ILE A 173 4.13 -11.99 -15.35
N GLY A 174 3.98 -12.85 -16.36
CA GLY A 174 4.97 -13.06 -17.41
C GLY A 174 5.28 -11.77 -18.19
N LEU A 175 4.24 -11.01 -18.56
CA LEU A 175 4.41 -9.72 -19.23
C LEU A 175 5.20 -8.72 -18.38
N GLU A 176 4.86 -8.55 -17.09
CA GLU A 176 5.60 -7.63 -16.22
C GLU A 176 7.03 -8.08 -15.95
N ARG A 177 7.23 -9.38 -15.68
CA ARG A 177 8.56 -9.97 -15.49
C ARG A 177 9.45 -9.71 -16.71
N ASP A 178 8.92 -9.96 -17.91
CA ASP A 178 9.67 -9.80 -19.16
C ASP A 178 9.97 -8.32 -19.46
N LEU A 179 9.04 -7.42 -19.13
CA LEU A 179 9.28 -5.97 -19.20
C LEU A 179 10.41 -5.56 -18.26
N TYR A 180 10.33 -5.91 -16.98
CA TYR A 180 11.34 -5.53 -15.99
C TYR A 180 12.71 -6.13 -16.30
N SER A 181 12.77 -7.37 -16.78
CA SER A 181 14.02 -8.01 -17.22
C SER A 181 14.70 -7.26 -18.37
N ARG A 182 13.93 -6.55 -19.21
CA ARG A 182 14.43 -5.67 -20.28
C ARG A 182 14.55 -4.20 -19.86
N LYS A 183 14.53 -3.92 -18.55
CA LYS A 183 14.53 -2.55 -17.98
C LYS A 183 13.36 -1.69 -18.47
N GLY A 184 12.25 -2.33 -18.81
CA GLY A 184 11.02 -1.69 -19.23
C GLY A 184 10.13 -1.28 -18.06
N LEU A 185 9.08 -0.52 -18.37
CA LEU A 185 8.19 0.11 -17.40
C LEU A 185 6.72 -0.22 -17.66
N VAL A 186 5.93 -0.41 -16.61
CA VAL A 186 4.47 -0.52 -16.70
C VAL A 186 3.82 0.77 -16.21
N THR A 187 2.81 1.26 -16.94
CA THR A 187 1.93 2.34 -16.50
C THR A 187 0.50 1.81 -16.50
N TYR A 188 -0.21 1.97 -15.40
CA TYR A 188 -1.63 1.67 -15.31
C TYR A 188 -2.46 2.93 -15.59
N LEU A 189 -3.53 2.78 -16.36
CA LEU A 189 -4.58 3.79 -16.45
C LEU A 189 -5.73 3.39 -15.54
N ALA A 190 -6.16 4.30 -14.67
CA ALA A 190 -7.27 4.08 -13.76
C ALA A 190 -8.02 5.39 -13.49
N ASP A 191 -9.31 5.28 -13.19
CA ASP A 191 -10.14 6.40 -12.74
C ASP A 191 -10.74 6.11 -11.37
N GLU A 192 -11.86 5.38 -11.30
CA GLU A 192 -12.56 5.11 -10.04
C GLU A 192 -11.71 4.32 -9.03
N TYR A 193 -10.96 3.32 -9.51
CA TYR A 193 -10.10 2.45 -8.70
C TYR A 193 -8.62 2.90 -8.68
N MET A 194 -8.37 4.18 -8.95
CA MET A 194 -7.01 4.72 -9.01
C MET A 194 -6.27 4.58 -7.67
N LEU A 195 -6.98 4.70 -6.54
CA LEU A 195 -6.37 4.58 -5.21
C LEU A 195 -5.84 3.16 -4.95
N ASP A 196 -6.56 2.12 -5.39
CA ASP A 196 -6.15 0.72 -5.28
C ASP A 196 -4.87 0.46 -6.09
N VAL A 197 -4.80 1.01 -7.29
CA VAL A 197 -3.61 0.90 -8.16
C VAL A 197 -2.44 1.71 -7.58
N LEU A 198 -2.71 2.91 -7.09
CA LEU A 198 -1.69 3.78 -6.49
C LEU A 198 -1.07 3.12 -5.26
N THR A 199 -1.88 2.57 -4.37
CA THR A 199 -1.40 1.91 -3.15
C THR A 199 -0.59 0.65 -3.46
N ASP A 200 -1.01 -0.20 -4.41
CA ASP A 200 -0.18 -1.33 -4.84
C ASP A 200 1.15 -0.86 -5.42
N THR A 201 1.14 0.07 -6.37
CA THR A 201 2.35 0.51 -7.08
C THR A 201 3.34 1.26 -6.18
N THR A 202 2.86 2.06 -5.24
CA THR A 202 3.69 2.73 -4.23
C THR A 202 4.37 1.72 -3.29
N GLU A 203 3.62 0.71 -2.81
CA GLU A 203 4.14 -0.29 -1.87
C GLU A 203 5.19 -1.24 -2.48
N ARG A 204 5.25 -1.37 -3.81
CA ARG A 204 6.29 -2.17 -4.46
C ARG A 204 7.70 -1.67 -4.13
N SER A 205 7.89 -0.36 -3.96
CA SER A 205 9.20 0.23 -3.69
C SER A 205 9.80 -0.19 -2.35
N PRO A 206 9.15 0.06 -1.19
CA PRO A 206 9.67 -0.41 0.09
C PRO A 206 9.68 -1.94 0.21
N THR A 207 8.76 -2.63 -0.45
CA THR A 207 8.61 -4.10 -0.35
C THR A 207 9.68 -4.87 -1.13
N PHE A 208 10.03 -4.41 -2.34
CA PHE A 208 10.91 -5.15 -3.26
C PHE A 208 12.17 -4.37 -3.65
N MET A 209 12.40 -3.22 -3.01
CA MET A 209 13.50 -2.29 -3.29
C MET A 209 13.58 -1.82 -4.74
N ILE A 210 12.43 -1.70 -5.41
CA ILE A 210 12.37 -1.06 -6.72
C ILE A 210 12.33 0.47 -6.57
N PRO A 211 12.73 1.24 -7.60
CA PRO A 211 12.72 2.70 -7.53
C PRO A 211 11.32 3.26 -7.16
N PRO A 212 11.25 4.22 -6.22
CA PRO A 212 9.99 4.87 -5.87
C PRO A 212 9.50 5.76 -7.01
N PHE A 213 8.29 6.29 -6.86
CA PHE A 213 7.78 7.31 -7.77
C PHE A 213 8.74 8.50 -7.82
N ARG A 214 8.95 9.01 -9.03
CA ARG A 214 9.88 10.11 -9.30
C ARG A 214 9.10 11.39 -9.52
N ALA A 215 9.50 12.44 -8.84
CA ALA A 215 8.91 13.76 -9.01
C ALA A 215 9.27 14.36 -10.38
N ALA A 216 8.43 15.25 -10.89
CA ALA A 216 8.59 15.85 -12.22
C ALA A 216 9.85 16.73 -12.34
N ASP A 217 10.31 17.30 -11.23
CA ASP A 217 11.51 18.12 -11.12
C ASP A 217 12.79 17.29 -10.95
N ASP A 218 12.68 15.96 -10.80
CA ASP A 218 13.79 15.05 -10.60
C ASP A 218 14.20 14.38 -11.92
N SER A 219 15.31 14.86 -12.49
CA SER A 219 15.91 14.32 -13.71
C SER A 219 16.96 13.22 -13.49
N HIS A 220 17.36 12.95 -12.24
CA HIS A 220 18.50 12.09 -11.93
C HIS A 220 18.08 10.73 -11.38
N SER A 221 17.05 10.68 -10.53
CA SER A 221 16.64 9.44 -9.89
C SER A 221 16.13 8.41 -10.92
N PRO A 222 16.31 7.10 -10.66
CA PRO A 222 15.72 6.06 -11.49
C PRO A 222 14.19 6.19 -11.56
N ARG A 223 13.63 5.73 -12.68
CA ARG A 223 12.18 5.73 -12.91
C ARG A 223 11.54 4.57 -12.16
N SER A 224 10.37 4.81 -11.55
CA SER A 224 9.60 3.74 -10.94
C SER A 224 9.23 2.67 -11.97
N TRP A 225 9.36 1.40 -11.63
CA TRP A 225 9.05 0.34 -12.61
C TRP A 225 7.55 0.30 -12.94
N ALA A 226 6.72 0.55 -11.93
CA ALA A 226 5.27 0.72 -12.07
C ALA A 226 4.85 2.16 -11.76
N PHE A 227 3.78 2.63 -12.40
CA PHE A 227 3.20 3.96 -12.18
C PHE A 227 1.72 3.96 -12.55
N VAL A 228 0.95 4.94 -12.08
CA VAL A 228 -0.49 5.09 -12.38
C VAL A 228 -0.76 6.48 -12.96
N LYS A 229 -1.67 6.56 -13.94
CA LYS A 229 -2.17 7.82 -14.51
C LYS A 229 -3.70 7.81 -14.60
N ASN A 230 -4.30 8.96 -14.29
CA ASN A 230 -5.70 9.27 -14.57
C ASN A 230 -5.79 9.95 -15.95
N PRO A 231 -6.58 9.43 -16.90
CA PRO A 231 -6.63 10.01 -18.24
C PRO A 231 -7.58 11.19 -18.40
N HIS A 232 -8.52 11.39 -17.46
CA HIS A 232 -9.53 12.44 -17.55
C HIS A 232 -9.04 13.78 -17.00
N TRP A 233 -8.21 13.73 -15.96
CA TRP A 233 -7.87 14.90 -15.16
C TRP A 233 -6.38 15.23 -15.18
N MET A 234 -6.03 16.51 -15.09
CA MET A 234 -4.67 16.94 -14.76
C MET A 234 -4.36 16.55 -13.30
N THR A 235 -3.09 16.57 -12.89
CA THR A 235 -2.62 15.98 -11.62
C THR A 235 -3.35 16.53 -10.39
N VAL A 236 -3.61 17.84 -10.32
CA VAL A 236 -4.26 18.48 -9.16
C VAL A 236 -5.72 18.00 -9.02
N GLU A 237 -6.43 17.97 -10.14
CA GLU A 237 -7.81 17.50 -10.21
C GLU A 237 -7.88 15.98 -10.00
N ALA A 238 -6.94 15.21 -10.55
CA ALA A 238 -6.88 13.76 -10.36
C ALA A 238 -6.79 13.38 -8.87
N TRP A 239 -5.92 14.08 -8.11
CA TRP A 239 -5.84 13.92 -6.66
C TRP A 239 -7.16 14.24 -5.95
N SER A 240 -7.79 15.35 -6.33
CA SER A 240 -9.04 15.80 -5.71
C SER A 240 -10.22 14.87 -6.04
N GLN A 241 -10.27 14.33 -7.26
CA GLN A 241 -11.29 13.38 -7.69
C GLN A 241 -11.10 12.02 -7.03
N MET A 242 -9.87 11.51 -6.97
CA MET A 242 -9.55 10.24 -6.31
C MET A 242 -9.86 10.27 -4.81
N LEU A 243 -9.48 11.33 -4.10
CA LEU A 243 -9.70 11.43 -2.65
C LEU A 243 -11.09 11.96 -2.28
N ARG A 244 -11.84 12.52 -3.24
CA ARG A 244 -13.09 13.28 -3.03
C ARG A 244 -12.92 14.46 -2.07
N ARG A 245 -11.69 14.99 -1.96
CA ARG A 245 -11.29 16.15 -1.16
C ARG A 245 -9.90 16.61 -1.62
N THR A 246 -9.51 17.82 -1.25
CA THR A 246 -8.10 18.24 -1.40
C THR A 246 -7.17 17.31 -0.60
N PRO A 247 -5.97 16.99 -1.13
CA PRO A 247 -4.95 16.29 -0.37
C PRO A 247 -4.61 17.02 0.93
N ARG A 248 -4.28 16.24 1.96
CA ARG A 248 -3.89 16.67 3.30
C ARG A 248 -2.41 16.35 3.51
N GLY A 249 -1.56 17.09 2.82
CA GLY A 249 -0.12 17.12 3.11
C GLY A 249 0.19 17.75 4.47
N LEU A 250 1.40 17.53 5.00
CA LEU A 250 1.82 18.08 6.28
C LEU A 250 2.58 19.39 6.09
N ILE A 251 2.01 20.48 6.61
CA ILE A 251 2.60 21.84 6.62
C ILE A 251 3.26 22.18 7.97
N TRP A 252 3.72 21.15 8.69
CA TRP A 252 4.31 21.33 10.02
C TRP A 252 5.65 22.04 9.95
N THR A 253 5.81 23.07 10.77
CA THR A 253 7.05 23.84 10.90
C THR A 253 7.96 23.22 11.97
N ARG A 254 9.22 23.66 12.02
CA ARG A 254 10.17 23.25 13.07
C ARG A 254 9.59 23.35 14.50
N PRO A 255 8.94 24.46 14.91
CA PRO A 255 8.30 24.54 16.23
C PRO A 255 7.24 23.46 16.49
N VAL A 256 6.51 23.04 15.45
CA VAL A 256 5.54 21.94 15.57
C VAL A 256 6.28 20.64 15.87
N TYR A 257 7.32 20.31 15.10
CA TYR A 257 8.12 19.10 15.32
C TYR A 257 8.80 19.08 16.70
N GLU A 258 9.29 20.23 17.18
CA GLU A 258 9.84 20.37 18.54
C GLU A 258 8.76 20.08 19.60
N SER A 259 7.57 20.65 19.45
CA SER A 259 6.48 20.50 20.43
C SER A 259 5.96 19.06 20.57
N ILE A 260 6.13 18.23 19.55
CA ILE A 260 5.66 16.84 19.52
C ILE A 260 6.80 15.83 19.77
N GLY A 261 8.00 16.31 20.15
CA GLY A 261 9.14 15.46 20.47
C GLY A 261 9.68 14.68 19.27
N ALA A 262 9.69 15.30 18.09
CA ALA A 262 10.30 14.69 16.91
C ALA A 262 11.82 14.48 17.09
N PRO A 263 12.43 13.49 16.41
CA PRO A 263 13.88 13.34 16.37
C PRO A 263 14.60 14.60 15.91
N GLU A 264 15.79 14.85 16.45
CA GLU A 264 16.64 16.00 16.09
C GLU A 264 16.86 16.09 14.58
N LYS A 265 17.02 14.96 13.88
CA LYS A 265 17.17 14.92 12.41
C LYS A 265 15.95 15.53 11.69
N ILE A 266 14.74 15.22 12.13
CA ILE A 266 13.49 15.75 11.55
C ILE A 266 13.32 17.23 11.91
N ILE A 267 13.67 17.62 13.15
CA ILE A 267 13.63 19.02 13.58
C ILE A 267 14.63 19.86 12.77
N ALA A 268 15.85 19.36 12.60
CA ALA A 268 16.93 20.01 11.88
C ALA A 268 16.61 20.20 10.40
N ASN A 269 15.97 19.21 9.77
CA ASN A 269 15.55 19.27 8.38
C ASN A 269 14.12 18.72 8.21
N PRO A 270 13.09 19.54 8.47
CA PRO A 270 11.70 19.14 8.33
C PRO A 270 11.39 18.68 6.90
N PRO A 271 10.77 17.51 6.71
CA PRO A 271 10.47 17.02 5.37
C PRO A 271 9.37 17.86 4.71
N GLN A 272 9.50 18.08 3.42
CA GLN A 272 8.49 18.76 2.59
C GLN A 272 7.42 17.75 2.18
N LEU A 273 6.31 17.73 2.91
CA LEU A 273 5.22 16.77 2.74
C LEU A 273 3.90 17.46 2.38
N ASP A 274 3.96 18.73 1.97
CA ASP A 274 2.80 19.53 1.60
C ASP A 274 2.28 19.21 0.19
N ASN A 275 1.14 19.82 -0.16
CA ASN A 275 0.48 19.58 -1.44
C ASN A 275 1.29 20.05 -2.65
N SER A 276 2.17 21.05 -2.50
CA SER A 276 3.05 21.48 -3.59
C SER A 276 4.01 20.35 -3.97
N ARG A 277 4.45 19.54 -3.00
CA ARG A 277 5.27 18.35 -3.25
C ARG A 277 4.44 17.19 -3.78
N ILE A 278 3.25 16.92 -3.25
CA ILE A 278 2.32 15.88 -3.76
C ILE A 278 2.03 16.08 -5.26
N HIS A 279 1.81 17.33 -5.68
CA HIS A 279 1.49 17.65 -7.08
C HIS A 279 2.69 17.56 -8.03
N GLN A 280 3.91 17.33 -7.55
CA GLN A 280 5.06 17.06 -8.43
C GLN A 280 5.02 15.67 -9.06
N PHE A 281 4.14 14.78 -8.58
CA PHE A 281 4.01 13.43 -9.13
C PHE A 281 2.86 13.40 -10.13
N ARG A 282 3.21 13.30 -11.42
CA ARG A 282 2.30 13.50 -12.57
C ARG A 282 1.32 12.34 -12.78
N ILE A 283 0.45 12.14 -11.81
CA ILE A 283 -0.59 11.11 -11.83
C ILE A 283 -1.76 11.47 -12.74
N GLY A 284 -1.84 12.70 -13.26
CA GLY A 284 -2.88 13.11 -14.21
C GLY A 284 -2.57 12.73 -15.65
N ASN A 285 -3.28 13.37 -16.58
CA ASN A 285 -3.21 13.15 -18.02
C ASN A 285 -2.07 13.91 -18.72
N GLU A 286 -1.20 14.59 -17.95
CA GLU A 286 -0.05 15.29 -18.49
C GLU A 286 0.85 14.33 -19.28
N PRO A 287 1.42 14.75 -20.42
CA PRO A 287 2.43 13.96 -21.10
C PRO A 287 3.62 13.66 -20.19
N ASP A 288 4.05 12.41 -20.18
CA ASP A 288 5.24 11.96 -19.48
C ASP A 288 6.07 11.05 -20.38
N ALA A 289 6.92 11.68 -21.20
CA ALA A 289 7.81 10.98 -22.11
C ALA A 289 8.79 10.05 -21.37
N SER A 290 9.03 10.25 -20.06
CA SER A 290 9.95 9.40 -19.32
C SER A 290 9.47 7.96 -19.18
N ARG A 291 8.15 7.72 -19.35
CA ARG A 291 7.51 6.39 -19.32
C ARG A 291 7.59 5.63 -20.66
N THR A 292 7.90 6.30 -21.77
CA THR A 292 7.82 5.71 -23.12
C THR A 292 9.08 5.92 -23.96
N GLN A 293 9.83 6.99 -23.74
CA GLN A 293 11.00 7.32 -24.56
C GLN A 293 12.21 6.48 -24.19
N GLY A 294 12.75 5.77 -25.18
CA GLY A 294 14.00 5.00 -25.05
C GLY A 294 13.91 3.82 -24.08
N VAL A 295 12.71 3.35 -23.76
CA VAL A 295 12.45 2.21 -22.86
C VAL A 295 11.37 1.31 -23.42
N ASP A 296 11.48 0.01 -23.14
CA ASP A 296 10.36 -0.89 -23.34
C ASP A 296 9.23 -0.49 -22.39
N SER A 297 7.98 -0.46 -22.84
CA SER A 297 6.88 -0.06 -21.95
C SER A 297 5.54 -0.68 -22.29
N ALA A 298 4.68 -0.77 -21.27
CA ALA A 298 3.30 -1.19 -21.42
C ALA A 298 2.35 -0.25 -20.69
N LEU A 299 1.17 -0.08 -21.29
CA LEU A 299 0.03 0.64 -20.72
C LEU A 299 -1.10 -0.36 -20.46
N ILE A 300 -1.60 -0.41 -19.23
CA ILE A 300 -2.66 -1.34 -18.83
C ILE A 300 -3.83 -0.54 -18.26
N ALA A 301 -4.98 -0.52 -18.93
CA ALA A 301 -6.19 0.10 -18.38
C ALA A 301 -6.85 -0.86 -17.39
N ILE A 302 -7.12 -0.40 -16.18
CA ILE A 302 -7.85 -1.14 -15.14
C ILE A 302 -9.34 -0.83 -15.28
N VAL A 303 -10.16 -1.85 -15.50
CA VAL A 303 -11.61 -1.71 -15.69
C VAL A 303 -12.31 -2.67 -14.72
N ALA A 304 -12.98 -2.15 -13.68
CA ALA A 304 -13.69 -2.97 -12.70
C ALA A 304 -15.19 -2.65 -12.60
N GLY A 305 -15.75 -2.01 -13.63
CA GLY A 305 -17.18 -1.75 -13.73
C GLY A 305 -17.55 -1.04 -15.03
N PRO A 306 -18.87 -0.80 -15.24
CA PRO A 306 -19.36 -0.18 -16.47
C PRO A 306 -18.83 1.26 -16.67
N HIS A 307 -18.58 1.99 -15.57
CA HIS A 307 -18.07 3.37 -15.62
C HIS A 307 -16.62 3.47 -16.14
N ASP A 308 -15.81 2.44 -15.89
CA ASP A 308 -14.42 2.37 -16.36
C ASP A 308 -14.29 2.06 -17.86
N SER A 309 -15.37 1.64 -18.53
CA SER A 309 -15.36 1.51 -20.00
C SER A 309 -14.99 2.82 -20.70
N SER A 310 -15.18 3.96 -20.02
CA SER A 310 -14.71 5.28 -20.46
C SER A 310 -13.19 5.39 -20.61
N LEU A 311 -12.41 4.48 -20.02
CA LEU A 311 -10.96 4.41 -20.14
C LEU A 311 -10.51 3.82 -21.50
N LEU A 312 -11.30 2.92 -22.09
CA LEU A 312 -10.91 2.17 -23.29
C LEU A 312 -10.58 3.07 -24.49
N PRO A 313 -11.35 4.14 -24.80
CA PRO A 313 -11.00 5.06 -25.88
C PRO A 313 -9.62 5.71 -25.72
N PHE A 314 -9.13 5.90 -24.48
CA PHE A 314 -7.84 6.55 -24.24
C PHE A 314 -6.66 5.72 -24.73
N LEU A 315 -6.73 4.37 -24.71
CA LEU A 315 -5.67 3.50 -25.23
C LEU A 315 -5.35 3.79 -26.72
N ASN A 316 -6.29 4.38 -27.45
CA ASN A 316 -6.15 4.72 -28.87
C ASN A 316 -6.04 6.24 -29.13
N ARG A 317 -5.89 7.06 -28.09
CA ARG A 317 -5.74 8.51 -28.20
C ARG A 317 -4.36 8.97 -27.74
N LYS A 318 -3.89 10.10 -28.28
CA LYS A 318 -2.68 10.75 -27.76
C LYS A 318 -2.96 11.28 -26.33
N PRO A 319 -1.97 11.26 -25.42
CA PRO A 319 -0.58 10.80 -25.62
C PRO A 319 -0.39 9.28 -25.48
N TYR A 320 -1.43 8.52 -25.12
CA TYR A 320 -1.34 7.10 -24.75
C TYR A 320 -0.99 6.14 -25.89
N THR A 321 -1.19 6.55 -27.14
CA THR A 321 -0.68 5.81 -28.32
C THR A 321 0.85 5.73 -28.37
N ALA A 322 1.58 6.48 -27.54
CA ALA A 322 3.03 6.38 -27.43
C ALA A 322 3.52 5.08 -26.76
N TRP A 323 2.65 4.35 -26.05
CA TRP A 323 3.01 3.05 -25.47
C TRP A 323 2.94 1.95 -26.54
N PRO A 324 4.04 1.19 -26.76
CA PRO A 324 4.09 0.17 -27.79
C PRO A 324 3.17 -1.01 -27.46
N ARG A 325 3.04 -1.37 -26.18
CA ARG A 325 2.08 -2.38 -25.70
C ARG A 325 0.96 -1.71 -24.92
N ARG A 326 -0.28 -2.03 -25.29
CA ARG A 326 -1.50 -1.49 -24.68
C ARG A 326 -2.46 -2.65 -24.47
N SER A 327 -2.98 -2.76 -23.26
CA SER A 327 -3.86 -3.85 -22.84
C SER A 327 -4.88 -3.36 -21.82
N VAL A 328 -5.88 -4.18 -21.55
CA VAL A 328 -6.89 -3.99 -20.51
C VAL A 328 -6.73 -5.11 -19.49
N LEU A 329 -6.82 -4.78 -18.20
CA LEU A 329 -7.11 -5.72 -17.13
C LEU A 329 -8.53 -5.43 -16.64
N ALA A 330 -9.46 -6.29 -17.04
CA ALA A 330 -10.87 -6.19 -16.71
C ALA A 330 -11.24 -7.11 -15.55
N PHE A 331 -12.15 -6.66 -14.69
CA PHE A 331 -12.71 -7.41 -13.57
C PHE A 331 -14.23 -7.54 -13.74
N GLY A 332 -14.74 -8.75 -13.51
CA GLY A 332 -16.17 -9.08 -13.63
C GLY A 332 -16.65 -9.34 -15.06
N GLU A 333 -16.08 -8.64 -16.04
CA GLU A 333 -16.41 -8.81 -17.46
C GLU A 333 -15.20 -9.24 -18.30
N THR A 334 -15.47 -9.81 -19.47
CA THR A 334 -14.43 -10.23 -20.42
C THR A 334 -14.05 -9.09 -21.35
N ALA A 335 -12.77 -8.71 -21.36
CA ALA A 335 -12.22 -7.79 -22.34
C ALA A 335 -11.82 -8.56 -23.63
N PRO A 336 -12.35 -8.19 -24.82
CA PRO A 336 -12.07 -8.92 -26.05
C PRO A 336 -10.63 -8.67 -26.54
N GLY A 337 -10.01 -9.70 -27.11
CA GLY A 337 -8.69 -9.60 -27.74
C GLY A 337 -7.59 -10.32 -26.94
N PRO A 338 -6.66 -11.02 -27.61
CA PRO A 338 -5.69 -11.91 -26.97
C PRO A 338 -4.68 -11.17 -26.08
N GLN A 339 -4.50 -9.86 -26.24
CA GLN A 339 -3.60 -9.03 -25.44
C GLN A 339 -4.21 -8.57 -24.12
N ASN A 340 -5.52 -8.72 -23.93
CA ASN A 340 -6.24 -8.27 -22.75
C ASN A 340 -6.33 -9.39 -21.71
N PHE A 341 -6.54 -8.98 -20.46
CA PHE A 341 -6.63 -9.82 -19.29
C PHE A 341 -8.01 -9.65 -18.67
N SER A 342 -8.70 -10.74 -18.36
CA SER A 342 -10.04 -10.72 -17.76
C SER A 342 -10.04 -11.60 -16.52
N ILE A 343 -10.42 -11.01 -15.38
CA ILE A 343 -10.65 -11.71 -14.13
C ILE A 343 -12.15 -11.84 -13.95
N VAL A 344 -12.68 -13.02 -14.26
CA VAL A 344 -14.12 -13.29 -14.22
C VAL A 344 -14.52 -13.60 -12.77
N CYS A 345 -15.31 -12.73 -12.17
CA CYS A 345 -15.78 -12.86 -10.78
C CYS A 345 -17.07 -12.06 -10.57
N ASP A 346 -17.84 -12.41 -9.56
CA ASP A 346 -19.06 -11.71 -9.20
C ASP A 346 -18.72 -10.48 -8.34
N LEU A 347 -19.11 -9.30 -8.83
CA LEU A 347 -18.84 -8.02 -8.19
C LEU A 347 -20.16 -7.30 -7.84
N PRO A 348 -20.83 -7.70 -6.74
CA PRO A 348 -22.07 -7.07 -6.35
C PRO A 348 -21.85 -5.58 -6.07
N THR A 349 -22.84 -4.78 -6.42
CA THR A 349 -22.86 -3.33 -6.17
C THR A 349 -23.23 -3.08 -4.71
N GLY A 350 -22.54 -2.13 -4.08
CA GLY A 350 -22.73 -1.73 -2.69
C GLY A 350 -22.36 -0.26 -2.52
N PRO A 351 -22.81 0.42 -1.45
CA PRO A 351 -22.57 1.85 -1.27
C PRO A 351 -21.10 2.29 -1.35
N LEU A 352 -20.16 1.42 -0.95
CA LEU A 352 -18.73 1.68 -0.98
C LEU A 352 -18.00 0.83 -2.03
N GLU A 353 -18.73 0.11 -2.89
CA GLU A 353 -18.18 -0.73 -3.97
C GLU A 353 -17.08 -1.70 -3.50
N ILE A 354 -17.19 -2.20 -2.26
CA ILE A 354 -16.13 -2.97 -1.55
C ILE A 354 -15.62 -4.13 -2.39
N TRP A 355 -16.51 -4.84 -3.10
CA TRP A 355 -16.17 -6.03 -3.87
C TRP A 355 -15.23 -5.73 -5.04
N ARG A 356 -15.38 -4.56 -5.68
CA ARG A 356 -14.51 -4.11 -6.77
C ARG A 356 -13.14 -3.74 -6.22
N HIS A 357 -13.10 -2.98 -5.14
CA HIS A 357 -11.86 -2.65 -4.43
C HIS A 357 -11.10 -3.92 -3.98
N LEU A 358 -11.80 -4.89 -3.37
CA LEU A 358 -11.21 -6.15 -2.95
C LEU A 358 -10.66 -6.96 -4.14
N ALA A 359 -11.41 -7.09 -5.23
CA ALA A 359 -10.96 -7.82 -6.41
C ALA A 359 -9.72 -7.19 -7.04
N VAL A 360 -9.74 -5.87 -7.27
CA VAL A 360 -8.59 -5.11 -7.80
C VAL A 360 -7.38 -5.27 -6.88
N LYS A 361 -7.56 -5.07 -5.57
CA LYS A 361 -6.49 -5.22 -4.57
C LYS A 361 -5.89 -6.63 -4.56
N LEU A 362 -6.72 -7.67 -4.47
CA LEU A 362 -6.30 -9.07 -4.40
C LEU A 362 -5.45 -9.46 -5.63
N VAL A 363 -5.93 -9.11 -6.82
CA VAL A 363 -5.26 -9.44 -8.08
C VAL A 363 -3.98 -8.62 -8.26
N LEU A 364 -4.01 -7.30 -8.03
CA LEU A 364 -2.82 -6.47 -8.16
C LEU A 364 -1.73 -6.85 -7.15
N ASN A 365 -2.10 -7.12 -5.89
CA ASN A 365 -1.15 -7.55 -4.87
C ASN A 365 -0.55 -8.93 -5.21
N SER A 366 -1.34 -9.84 -5.78
CA SER A 366 -0.86 -11.15 -6.23
C SER A 366 0.09 -11.03 -7.41
N ILE A 367 -0.29 -10.29 -8.46
CA ILE A 367 0.54 -10.07 -9.64
C ILE A 367 1.85 -9.40 -9.24
N SER A 368 1.79 -8.28 -8.51
CA SER A 368 2.98 -7.52 -8.14
C SER A 368 3.94 -8.35 -7.28
N THR A 369 3.42 -9.15 -6.36
CA THR A 369 4.23 -10.02 -5.50
C THR A 369 4.84 -11.18 -6.27
N ILE A 370 4.06 -11.90 -7.07
CA ILE A 370 4.54 -13.08 -7.80
C ILE A 370 5.50 -12.68 -8.92
N THR A 371 5.29 -11.53 -9.58
CA THR A 371 6.27 -10.97 -10.53
C THR A 371 7.63 -10.76 -9.87
N MET A 372 7.66 -10.24 -8.64
CA MET A 372 8.91 -10.03 -7.92
C MET A 372 9.51 -11.35 -7.42
N ALA A 373 8.68 -12.32 -7.06
CA ALA A 373 9.12 -13.70 -6.80
C ALA A 373 9.80 -14.32 -8.03
N ALA A 374 9.19 -14.16 -9.21
CA ALA A 374 9.74 -14.64 -10.48
C ALA A 374 11.04 -13.93 -10.90
N LEU A 375 11.32 -12.75 -10.34
CA LEU A 375 12.57 -12.01 -10.49
C LEU A 375 13.58 -12.31 -9.37
N GLY A 376 13.31 -13.28 -8.49
CA GLY A 376 14.23 -13.71 -7.43
C GLY A 376 14.29 -12.76 -6.23
N ARG A 377 13.28 -11.91 -6.02
CA ARG A 377 13.21 -10.99 -4.86
C ARG A 377 12.60 -11.64 -3.60
N ILE A 378 12.12 -12.89 -3.71
CA ILE A 378 11.51 -13.68 -2.62
C ILE A 378 12.21 -15.05 -2.58
N GLU A 379 12.66 -15.49 -1.40
CA GLU A 379 13.28 -16.80 -1.17
C GLU A 379 12.37 -17.64 -0.25
N GLY A 380 11.87 -18.78 -0.75
CA GLY A 380 10.79 -19.51 -0.09
C GLY A 380 9.54 -18.64 0.04
N ASN A 381 9.15 -18.32 1.27
CA ASN A 381 8.08 -17.36 1.57
C ASN A 381 8.58 -16.07 2.23
N ALA A 382 9.89 -15.83 2.24
CA ALA A 382 10.52 -14.68 2.89
C ALA A 382 10.95 -13.61 1.88
N MET A 383 10.62 -12.36 2.16
CA MET A 383 11.15 -11.22 1.41
C MET A 383 12.56 -10.93 1.90
N THR A 384 13.56 -11.45 1.18
CA THR A 384 14.97 -11.18 1.48
C THR A 384 15.44 -9.83 0.95
N TRP A 385 14.69 -9.24 0.01
CA TRP A 385 14.94 -7.91 -0.56
C TRP A 385 14.24 -6.79 0.21
N VAL A 386 14.59 -6.62 1.49
CA VAL A 386 13.99 -5.60 2.38
C VAL A 386 15.00 -4.50 2.69
N SER A 387 14.55 -3.25 2.68
CA SER A 387 15.31 -2.11 3.21
C SER A 387 14.87 -1.85 4.67
N PRO A 388 15.76 -1.91 5.66
CA PRO A 388 15.41 -1.70 7.08
C PRO A 388 15.15 -0.22 7.38
N SER A 389 13.98 0.29 7.01
CA SER A 389 13.66 1.73 7.07
C SER A 389 13.03 2.20 8.39
N ASN A 390 12.67 1.26 9.27
CA ASN A 390 12.14 1.57 10.60
C ASN A 390 12.49 0.47 11.59
N LYS A 391 12.19 0.69 12.87
CA LYS A 391 12.57 -0.22 13.96
C LYS A 391 12.02 -1.65 13.76
N LYS A 392 10.79 -1.76 13.26
CA LYS A 392 10.13 -3.04 12.96
C LYS A 392 10.84 -3.77 11.80
N LEU A 393 11.24 -3.06 10.75
CA LEU A 393 11.97 -3.64 9.62
C LEU A 393 13.42 -4.01 9.96
N ILE A 394 14.06 -3.29 10.90
CA ILE A 394 15.38 -3.67 11.44
C ILE A 394 15.30 -5.00 12.20
N ASP A 395 14.36 -5.15 13.12
CA ASP A 395 14.16 -6.41 13.85
C ASP A 395 13.83 -7.55 12.88
N ARG A 396 12.92 -7.31 11.93
CA ARG A 396 12.57 -8.29 10.88
C ARG A 396 13.79 -8.70 10.05
N GLY A 397 14.57 -7.74 9.56
CA GLY A 397 15.78 -8.01 8.77
C GLY A 397 16.78 -8.87 9.54
N THR A 398 16.97 -8.56 10.82
CA THR A 398 17.83 -9.32 11.73
C THR A 398 17.35 -10.78 11.90
N ARG A 399 16.05 -10.97 12.15
CA ARG A 399 15.45 -12.31 12.26
C ARG A 399 15.54 -13.11 10.98
N LEU A 400 15.36 -12.46 9.82
CA LEU A 400 15.49 -13.10 8.52
C LEU A 400 16.92 -13.59 8.28
N ILE A 401 17.93 -12.77 8.60
CA ILE A 401 19.33 -13.18 8.51
C ILE A 401 19.60 -14.38 9.42
N ALA A 402 19.21 -14.30 10.70
CA ALA A 402 19.39 -15.39 11.65
C ALA A 402 18.73 -16.69 11.17
N LEU A 403 17.48 -16.61 10.71
CA LEU A 403 16.73 -17.76 10.20
C LEU A 403 17.38 -18.39 8.96
N GLN A 404 17.84 -17.58 8.02
CA GLN A 404 18.38 -18.04 6.73
C GLN A 404 19.83 -18.55 6.81
N THR A 405 20.56 -18.18 7.86
CA THR A 405 21.99 -18.51 8.03
C THR A 405 22.25 -19.44 9.21
N GLY A 406 21.29 -19.56 10.14
CA GLY A 406 21.45 -20.33 11.38
C GLY A 406 22.28 -19.64 12.47
N CYS A 407 22.72 -18.39 12.26
CA CYS A 407 23.44 -17.64 13.30
C CYS A 407 22.50 -17.09 14.38
N ASP A 408 23.07 -16.68 15.51
CA ASP A 408 22.31 -16.02 16.57
C ASP A 408 21.90 -14.59 16.19
N TYR A 409 20.92 -14.02 16.91
CA TYR A 409 20.36 -12.70 16.63
C TYR A 409 21.40 -11.58 16.70
N ASP A 410 22.36 -11.64 17.63
CA ASP A 410 23.36 -10.59 17.81
C ASP A 410 24.35 -10.59 16.63
N SER A 411 24.81 -11.77 16.22
CA SER A 411 25.61 -11.96 15.01
C SER A 411 24.88 -11.48 13.76
N ALA A 412 23.60 -11.82 13.61
CA ALA A 412 22.76 -11.36 12.51
C ALA A 412 22.59 -9.82 12.50
N CYS A 413 22.42 -9.22 13.67
CA CYS A 413 22.26 -7.78 13.84
C CYS A 413 23.53 -7.04 13.40
N ARG A 414 24.70 -7.51 13.85
CA ARG A 414 25.99 -6.95 13.43
C ARG A 414 26.18 -7.03 11.92
N ALA A 415 25.92 -8.19 11.33
CA ALA A 415 26.03 -8.38 9.88
C ALA A 415 25.09 -7.47 9.08
N LEU A 416 23.86 -7.24 9.60
CA LEU A 416 22.92 -6.30 9.01
C LEU A 416 23.49 -4.88 8.99
N PHE A 417 23.99 -4.38 10.12
CA PHE A 417 24.53 -3.02 10.22
C PHE A 417 25.82 -2.83 9.40
N GLU A 418 26.68 -3.85 9.32
CA GLU A 418 27.83 -3.86 8.41
C GLU A 418 27.38 -3.73 6.94
N SER A 419 26.37 -4.51 6.54
CA SER A 419 25.81 -4.48 5.20
C SER A 419 25.14 -3.14 4.87
N ILE A 420 24.43 -2.52 5.84
CA ILE A 420 23.85 -1.18 5.69
C ILE A 420 24.95 -0.14 5.42
N ALA A 421 26.03 -0.15 6.21
CA ALA A 421 27.13 0.78 6.04
C ALA A 421 27.82 0.62 4.68
N GLU A 422 28.01 -0.63 4.22
CA GLU A 422 28.58 -0.92 2.91
C GLU A 422 27.69 -0.42 1.76
N ILE A 423 26.39 -0.65 1.85
CA ILE A 423 25.43 -0.20 0.82
C ILE A 423 25.34 1.32 0.77
N GLN A 424 25.40 2.00 1.92
CA GLN A 424 25.38 3.47 1.94
C GLN A 424 26.54 4.06 1.12
N GLN A 425 27.74 3.48 1.22
CA GLN A 425 28.90 3.89 0.41
C GLN A 425 28.72 3.60 -1.10
N ARG A 426 27.99 2.54 -1.45
CA ARG A 426 27.69 2.20 -2.85
C ARG A 426 26.59 3.09 -3.45
N ALA A 427 25.57 3.44 -2.66
CA ALA A 427 24.45 4.27 -3.09
C ALA A 427 24.89 5.70 -3.46
N GLU A 428 25.94 6.22 -2.82
CA GLU A 428 26.59 7.49 -3.18
C GLU A 428 27.17 7.50 -4.61
N ARG A 429 27.32 6.32 -5.23
CA ARG A 429 27.79 6.14 -6.61
C ARG A 429 26.66 5.95 -7.63
N HIS A 430 25.40 6.13 -7.22
CA HIS A 430 24.19 6.00 -8.07
C HIS A 430 24.00 4.62 -8.74
N GLU A 431 24.54 3.56 -8.16
CA GLU A 431 24.34 2.18 -8.60
C GLU A 431 23.07 1.58 -7.97
N GLU A 432 22.43 0.61 -8.63
CA GLU A 432 21.39 -0.20 -8.01
C GLU A 432 22.05 -1.08 -6.93
N VAL A 433 21.73 -0.81 -5.68
CA VAL A 433 22.33 -1.50 -4.53
C VAL A 433 21.50 -2.71 -4.11
N PRO A 434 22.12 -3.84 -3.72
CA PRO A 434 21.40 -4.98 -3.19
C PRO A 434 20.74 -4.64 -1.86
N SER A 435 19.79 -5.46 -1.42
CA SER A 435 19.25 -5.35 -0.05
C SER A 435 20.34 -5.60 1.00
N PRO A 436 20.40 -4.80 2.09
CA PRO A 436 21.30 -5.09 3.21
C PRO A 436 21.08 -6.46 3.83
N VAL A 437 19.82 -6.91 3.88
CA VAL A 437 19.45 -8.24 4.37
C VAL A 437 19.98 -9.32 3.43
N ALA A 438 19.75 -9.18 2.13
CA ALA A 438 20.25 -10.14 1.14
C ALA A 438 21.79 -10.20 1.12
N LEU A 439 22.46 -9.05 1.21
CA LEU A 439 23.92 -8.96 1.27
C LEU A 439 24.47 -9.66 2.52
N ALA A 440 23.90 -9.41 3.69
CA ALA A 440 24.28 -10.07 4.94
C ALA A 440 24.12 -11.59 4.85
N ILE A 441 22.97 -12.07 4.33
CA ILE A 441 22.72 -13.51 4.12
C ILE A 441 23.78 -14.11 3.20
N GLN A 442 24.07 -13.46 2.07
CA GLN A 442 25.07 -13.93 1.11
C GLN A 442 26.46 -14.03 1.74
N GLN A 443 26.91 -12.98 2.44
CA GLN A 443 28.23 -12.92 3.07
C GLN A 443 28.39 -13.97 4.19
N LEU A 444 27.34 -14.23 4.96
CA LEU A 444 27.37 -15.25 6.02
C LEU A 444 27.34 -16.67 5.44
N LYS A 445 26.50 -16.93 4.41
CA LYS A 445 26.49 -18.21 3.71
C LYS A 445 27.85 -18.51 3.06
N SER A 446 28.51 -17.51 2.45
CA SER A 446 29.85 -17.69 1.83
C SER A 446 30.99 -17.91 2.83
N LYS A 447 30.84 -17.51 4.10
CA LYS A 447 31.83 -17.78 5.16
C LYS A 447 31.69 -19.18 5.75
N SER A 448 30.55 -19.83 5.56
CA SER A 448 30.18 -21.13 6.13
C SER A 448 30.38 -22.29 5.15
N SER A 449 30.60 -21.97 3.87
CA SER A 449 30.99 -22.85 2.77
C SER A 449 32.48 -22.80 2.53
#